data_AF-A0A9D5UYP1-F1
#
_entry.id   AF-A0A9D5UYP1-F1
#
_cell.length_a   1.000
_cell.length_b   1.000
_cell.length_c   1.000
_cell.angle_alpha   90.00
_cell.angle_beta   90.00
_cell.angle_gamma   90.00
#
_symmetry.space_group_name_H-M   'P 1'
#
loop_
_entity.id
_entity.type
_entity.pdbx_description
1 polymer ?
#
loop_
_entity_poly.entity_id
_entity_poly.type
_entity_poly.pdbx_seq_one_letter_code
_entity_poly.pdbx_strand_id
1 'polypeptide(L)'
;MSTSIAFDTLAYAKKLKSVGFTEAQAEVQAESMVALMEERLATKLDVAVVRRDVKEIESNLKLEIEHVRRDMKEMEIGLKRDMKEMESGLKRDMKEMESGLKRDMKEMESGLKRDMKEMESGLKLEIEHVRRDMKEMESGLKLEIEHVRRDMKEMDSKMETRSKETDAKLKELELRMVIKLGAMILAAVGMLVTANRLWPIPVQYVPSATVQELPFPVAPKPVPPVVSPSP
;
A
#
# COMPACT_ATOMS: atom_id res chain seq x y z
N MET A 1 -85.30 -49.03 2.61
CA MET A 1 -86.75 -49.29 2.54
C MET A 1 -87.40 -47.99 2.12
N SER A 2 -87.96 -47.92 0.91
CA SER A 2 -88.71 -46.73 0.47
C SER A 2 -90.14 -46.89 0.95
N THR A 3 -90.48 -46.29 2.09
CA THR A 3 -91.87 -46.10 2.51
C THR A 3 -92.52 -45.13 1.53
N SER A 4 -93.20 -45.65 0.52
CA SER A 4 -94.15 -44.87 -0.27
C SER A 4 -95.25 -44.41 0.68
N ILE A 5 -95.28 -43.11 0.96
CA ILE A 5 -96.42 -42.49 1.62
C ILE A 5 -97.52 -42.43 0.55
N ALA A 6 -98.35 -43.47 0.48
CA ALA A 6 -99.52 -43.45 -0.38
C ALA A 6 -100.55 -42.49 0.24
N PHE A 7 -100.75 -41.33 -0.39
CA PHE A 7 -101.81 -40.40 -0.01
C PHE A 7 -103.12 -40.86 -0.65
N ASP A 8 -104.06 -41.31 0.17
CA ASP A 8 -105.39 -41.71 -0.29
C ASP A 8 -106.29 -40.47 -0.43
N THR A 9 -106.32 -39.93 -1.66
CA THR A 9 -107.12 -38.76 -2.04
C THR A 9 -108.61 -38.96 -1.74
N LEU A 10 -109.13 -40.18 -1.92
CA LEU A 10 -110.55 -40.49 -1.73
C LEU A 10 -110.92 -40.53 -0.24
N ALA A 11 -110.10 -41.17 0.58
CA ALA A 11 -110.28 -41.20 2.03
C ALA A 11 -110.17 -39.78 2.62
N TYR A 12 -109.22 -38.98 2.13
CA TYR A 12 -109.05 -37.59 2.56
C TYR A 12 -110.26 -36.72 2.19
N ALA A 13 -110.75 -36.79 0.95
CA ALA A 13 -111.94 -36.06 0.52
C ALA A 13 -113.20 -36.47 1.31
N LYS A 14 -113.39 -37.77 1.57
CA LYS A 14 -114.50 -38.26 2.42
C LYS A 14 -114.44 -37.70 3.83
N LYS A 15 -113.24 -37.59 4.42
CA LYS A 15 -113.05 -37.01 5.74
C LYS A 15 -113.41 -35.52 5.76
N LEU A 16 -113.02 -34.75 4.74
CA LEU A 16 -113.40 -33.34 4.61
C LEU A 16 -114.92 -33.16 4.50
N LYS A 17 -115.60 -34.01 3.71
CA LYS A 17 -117.08 -34.01 3.61
C LYS A 17 -117.75 -34.29 4.97
N SER A 18 -117.20 -35.22 5.77
CA SER A 18 -117.76 -35.56 7.09
C SER A 18 -117.71 -34.42 8.11
N VAL A 19 -116.84 -33.43 7.91
CA VAL A 19 -116.70 -32.25 8.78
C VAL A 19 -117.33 -30.98 8.19
N GLY A 20 -118.17 -31.12 7.15
CA GLY A 20 -119.02 -30.05 6.63
C GLY A 20 -118.54 -29.33 5.37
N PHE A 21 -117.47 -29.81 4.72
CA PHE A 21 -117.06 -29.29 3.41
C PHE A 21 -118.01 -29.81 2.32
N THR A 22 -118.29 -28.99 1.32
CA THR A 22 -119.03 -29.45 0.13
C THR A 22 -118.16 -30.43 -0.67
N GLU A 23 -118.80 -31.24 -1.51
CA GLU A 23 -118.08 -32.21 -2.36
C GLU A 23 -117.02 -31.54 -3.23
N ALA A 24 -117.38 -30.44 -3.90
CA ALA A 24 -116.45 -29.66 -4.72
C ALA A 24 -115.27 -29.10 -3.90
N GLN A 25 -115.51 -28.62 -2.67
CA GLN A 25 -114.43 -28.11 -1.82
C GLN A 25 -113.49 -29.23 -1.35
N ALA A 26 -114.04 -30.39 -0.99
CA ALA A 26 -113.27 -31.54 -0.54
C ALA A 26 -112.39 -32.14 -1.66
N GLU A 27 -112.91 -32.22 -2.88
CA GLU A 27 -112.19 -32.70 -4.06
C GLU A 27 -111.05 -31.77 -4.45
N VAL A 28 -111.32 -30.47 -4.60
CA VAL A 28 -110.29 -29.47 -4.95
C VAL A 28 -109.16 -29.45 -3.92
N GLN A 29 -109.47 -29.58 -2.62
CA GLN A 29 -108.44 -29.59 -1.58
C GLN A 29 -107.62 -30.89 -1.59
N ALA A 30 -108.24 -32.03 -1.89
CA ALA A 30 -107.55 -33.32 -2.00
C ALA A 30 -106.63 -33.37 -3.23
N GLU A 31 -107.10 -32.88 -4.38
CA GLU A 31 -106.32 -32.77 -5.61
C GLU A 31 -105.15 -31.78 -5.45
N SER A 32 -105.40 -30.62 -4.84
CA SER A 32 -104.35 -29.63 -4.56
C SER A 32 -103.27 -30.19 -3.63
N MET A 33 -103.66 -31.00 -2.63
CA MET A 33 -102.70 -31.65 -1.73
C MET A 33 -101.83 -32.67 -2.47
N VAL A 34 -102.40 -33.47 -3.38
CA VAL A 34 -101.64 -34.40 -4.22
C VAL A 34 -100.67 -33.64 -5.14
N ALA A 35 -101.14 -32.59 -5.81
CA ALA A 35 -100.30 -31.77 -6.69
C ALA A 35 -99.09 -31.18 -5.94
N LEU A 36 -99.31 -30.64 -4.73
CA LEU A 36 -98.23 -30.12 -3.88
C LEU A 36 -97.26 -31.21 -3.39
N MET A 37 -97.76 -32.44 -3.17
CA MET A 37 -96.92 -33.58 -2.79
C MET A 37 -96.08 -34.07 -3.97
N GLU A 38 -96.64 -34.16 -5.17
CA GLU A 38 -95.93 -34.57 -6.38
C GLU A 38 -94.89 -33.54 -6.82
N GLU A 39 -95.18 -32.24 -6.68
CA GLU A 39 -94.25 -31.15 -7.02
C GLU A 39 -92.98 -31.13 -6.15
N ARG A 40 -93.05 -31.61 -4.91
CA ARG A 40 -91.93 -31.60 -3.95
C ARG A 40 -91.14 -32.92 -3.88
N LEU A 41 -91.63 -33.98 -4.51
CA LEU A 41 -90.99 -35.29 -4.45
C LEU A 41 -90.06 -35.49 -5.66
N ALA A 42 -88.80 -35.80 -5.38
CA ALA A 42 -87.89 -36.28 -6.41
C ALA A 42 -88.45 -37.56 -7.04
N THR A 43 -88.52 -37.59 -8.37
CA THR A 43 -89.00 -38.76 -9.11
C THR A 43 -87.96 -39.88 -9.07
N LYS A 44 -88.39 -41.11 -9.41
CA LYS A 44 -87.45 -42.23 -9.59
C LYS A 44 -86.37 -41.93 -10.64
N LEU A 45 -86.69 -41.09 -11.63
CA LEU A 45 -85.75 -40.67 -12.67
C LEU A 45 -84.65 -39.78 -12.07
N ASP A 46 -85.02 -38.79 -11.26
CA ASP A 46 -84.07 -37.88 -10.60
C ASP A 46 -83.08 -38.67 -9.72
N VAL A 47 -83.58 -39.63 -8.95
CA VAL A 47 -82.73 -40.51 -8.13
C VAL A 47 -81.80 -41.37 -9.01
N ALA A 48 -82.26 -41.83 -10.18
CA ALA A 48 -81.44 -42.59 -11.09
C ALA A 48 -80.34 -41.74 -11.76
N VAL A 49 -80.61 -40.47 -12.06
CA VAL A 49 -79.62 -39.50 -12.55
C VAL A 49 -78.56 -39.26 -11.47
N VAL A 50 -78.96 -38.88 -10.26
CA VAL A 50 -78.02 -38.64 -9.14
C VAL A 50 -77.17 -39.88 -8.84
N ARG A 51 -77.75 -41.09 -8.90
CA ARG A 51 -76.97 -42.33 -8.73
C ARG A 51 -75.94 -42.55 -9.83
N ARG A 52 -76.23 -42.17 -11.06
CA ARG A 52 -75.25 -42.22 -12.16
C ARG A 52 -74.15 -41.20 -11.94
N ASP A 53 -74.50 -39.96 -11.63
CA ASP A 53 -73.54 -38.88 -11.40
C ASP A 53 -72.62 -39.21 -10.22
N VAL A 54 -73.17 -39.75 -9.12
CA VAL A 54 -72.37 -40.21 -7.97
C VAL A 54 -71.41 -41.32 -8.37
N LYS A 55 -71.84 -42.30 -9.17
CA LYS A 55 -70.95 -43.36 -9.67
C LYS A 55 -69.85 -42.83 -10.57
N GLU A 56 -70.16 -41.85 -11.41
CA GLU A 56 -69.19 -41.20 -12.28
C GLU A 56 -68.15 -40.44 -11.46
N ILE A 57 -68.60 -39.61 -10.51
CA ILE A 57 -67.74 -38.88 -9.57
C ILE A 57 -66.86 -39.84 -8.77
N GLU A 58 -67.42 -40.94 -8.23
CA GLU A 58 -66.64 -41.97 -7.54
C GLU A 58 -65.56 -42.60 -8.42
N SER A 59 -65.87 -42.83 -9.70
CA SER A 59 -64.90 -43.38 -10.65
C SER A 59 -63.79 -42.38 -10.99
N ASN A 60 -64.14 -41.11 -11.20
CA ASN A 60 -63.20 -40.03 -11.49
C ASN A 60 -62.28 -39.77 -10.29
N LEU A 61 -62.83 -39.71 -9.08
CA LEU A 61 -62.04 -39.55 -7.86
C LEU A 61 -61.06 -40.70 -7.64
N LYS A 62 -61.45 -41.95 -7.95
CA LYS A 62 -60.52 -43.09 -7.89
C LYS A 62 -59.36 -42.92 -8.86
N LEU A 63 -59.63 -42.46 -10.08
CA LEU A 63 -58.58 -42.21 -11.08
C LEU A 63 -57.65 -41.08 -10.64
N GLU A 64 -58.19 -39.98 -10.12
CA GLU A 64 -57.40 -38.86 -9.60
C GLU A 64 -56.52 -39.28 -8.41
N ILE A 65 -57.06 -40.06 -7.47
CA ILE A 65 -56.28 -40.60 -6.34
C ILE A 65 -55.13 -41.47 -6.85
N GLU A 66 -55.36 -42.32 -7.85
CA GLU A 66 -54.28 -43.14 -8.44
C GLU A 66 -53.27 -42.31 -9.23
N HIS A 67 -53.69 -41.21 -9.86
CA HIS A 67 -52.78 -40.26 -10.50
C HIS A 67 -51.88 -39.58 -9.47
N VAL A 68 -52.46 -38.98 -8.43
CA VAL A 68 -51.72 -38.31 -7.35
C VAL A 68 -50.77 -39.29 -6.66
N ARG A 69 -51.18 -40.55 -6.43
CA ARG A 69 -50.29 -41.58 -5.87
C ARG A 69 -49.10 -41.89 -6.77
N ARG A 70 -49.26 -41.88 -8.10
CA ARG A 70 -48.16 -42.04 -9.04
C ARG A 70 -47.24 -40.82 -9.00
N ASP A 71 -47.79 -39.62 -9.10
CA ASP A 71 -47.01 -38.37 -9.07
C ASP A 71 -46.19 -38.26 -7.79
N MET A 72 -46.77 -38.61 -6.64
CA MET A 72 -46.05 -38.64 -5.35
C MET A 72 -44.88 -39.64 -5.35
N LYS A 73 -45.07 -40.83 -5.93
CA LYS A 73 -43.98 -41.83 -6.05
C LYS A 73 -42.88 -41.36 -6.99
N GLU A 74 -43.23 -40.76 -8.12
CA GLU A 74 -42.26 -40.21 -9.07
C GLU A 74 -41.46 -39.08 -8.45
N MET A 75 -42.12 -38.18 -7.71
CA MET A 75 -41.47 -37.12 -6.98
C MET A 75 -40.53 -37.66 -5.88
N GLU A 76 -40.95 -38.68 -5.13
CA GLU A 76 -40.09 -39.31 -4.12
C GLU A 76 -38.83 -39.93 -4.74
N ILE A 77 -38.97 -40.60 -5.89
CA ILE A 77 -37.85 -41.18 -6.64
C ILE A 77 -36.93 -40.07 -7.17
N GLY A 78 -37.50 -39.01 -7.74
CA GLY A 78 -36.77 -37.84 -8.23
C GLY A 78 -35.94 -37.19 -7.13
N LEU A 79 -36.55 -36.88 -5.99
CA LEU A 79 -35.86 -36.29 -4.84
C LEU A 79 -34.74 -37.19 -4.31
N LYS A 80 -34.96 -38.51 -4.23
CA LYS A 80 -33.91 -39.47 -3.84
C LYS A 80 -32.74 -39.49 -4.83
N ARG A 81 -33.03 -39.37 -6.14
CA ARG A 81 -32.00 -39.31 -7.18
C ARG A 81 -31.19 -38.02 -7.06
N ASP A 82 -31.87 -36.89 -6.94
CA ASP A 82 -31.23 -35.57 -6.86
C ASP A 82 -30.38 -35.43 -5.59
N MET A 83 -30.84 -35.97 -4.46
CA MET A 83 -30.06 -36.01 -3.22
C MET A 83 -28.75 -36.80 -3.38
N LYS A 84 -28.79 -37.97 -4.03
CA LYS A 84 -27.58 -38.77 -4.32
C LYS A 84 -26.65 -38.06 -5.30
N GLU A 85 -27.21 -37.41 -6.32
CA GLU A 85 -26.43 -36.66 -7.29
C GLU A 85 -25.70 -35.51 -6.61
N MET A 86 -26.39 -34.75 -5.76
CA MET A 86 -25.82 -33.67 -4.96
C MET A 86 -24.72 -34.16 -4.01
N GLU A 87 -24.96 -35.24 -3.26
CA GLU A 87 -23.95 -35.83 -2.37
C GLU A 87 -22.68 -36.23 -3.14
N SER A 88 -22.86 -36.86 -4.31
CA SER A 88 -21.74 -37.23 -5.18
C SER A 88 -21.00 -36.03 -5.76
N GLY A 89 -21.73 -34.96 -6.09
CA GLY A 89 -21.19 -33.68 -6.55
C GLY A 89 -20.32 -33.04 -5.49
N LEU A 90 -20.87 -32.83 -4.29
CA LEU A 90 -20.15 -32.25 -3.16
C LEU A 90 -18.88 -33.06 -2.81
N LYS A 91 -18.94 -34.39 -2.87
CA LYS A 91 -17.77 -35.24 -2.63
C LYS A 91 -16.69 -35.09 -3.71
N ARG A 92 -17.07 -34.85 -4.97
CA ARG A 92 -16.13 -34.55 -6.05
C ARG A 92 -15.50 -33.19 -5.85
N ASP A 93 -16.30 -32.17 -5.61
CA ASP A 93 -15.85 -30.79 -5.44
C ASP A 93 -14.88 -30.67 -4.26
N MET A 94 -15.16 -31.37 -3.15
CA MET A 94 -14.26 -31.40 -1.98
C MET A 94 -12.90 -32.02 -2.32
N LYS A 95 -12.86 -33.11 -3.10
CA LYS A 95 -11.61 -33.73 -3.54
C LYS A 95 -10.84 -32.85 -4.51
N GLU A 96 -11.55 -32.18 -5.41
CA GLU A 96 -10.95 -31.26 -6.36
C GLU A 96 -10.29 -30.10 -5.63
N MET A 97 -11.01 -29.50 -4.67
CA MET A 97 -10.49 -28.43 -3.81
C MET A 97 -9.26 -28.88 -3.01
N GLU A 98 -9.30 -30.04 -2.37
CA GLU A 98 -8.14 -30.59 -1.63
C GLU A 98 -6.92 -30.77 -2.55
N SER A 99 -7.13 -31.29 -3.76
CA SER A 99 -6.08 -31.46 -4.75
C SER A 99 -5.52 -30.13 -5.26
N GLY A 100 -6.39 -29.12 -5.41
CA GLY A 100 -6.06 -27.76 -5.81
C GLY A 100 -5.16 -27.10 -4.78
N LEU A 101 -5.60 -27.06 -3.53
CA LEU A 101 -4.83 -26.51 -2.42
C LEU A 101 -3.45 -27.17 -2.27
N LYS A 102 -3.38 -28.49 -2.46
CA LYS A 102 -2.10 -29.22 -2.41
C LYS A 102 -1.16 -28.84 -3.57
N ARG A 103 -1.70 -28.55 -4.75
CA ARG A 103 -0.91 -28.07 -5.89
C ARG A 103 -0.41 -26.66 -5.64
N ASP A 104 -1.29 -25.76 -5.23
CA ASP A 104 -0.95 -24.35 -4.98
C ASP A 104 0.11 -24.22 -3.88
N MET A 105 0.03 -25.03 -2.82
CA MET A 105 1.04 -25.06 -1.77
C MET A 105 2.43 -25.47 -2.29
N LYS A 106 2.48 -26.50 -3.16
CA LYS A 106 3.75 -26.92 -3.77
C LYS A 106 4.30 -25.88 -4.73
N GLU A 107 3.43 -25.23 -5.49
CA GLU A 107 3.83 -24.17 -6.42
C GLU A 107 4.43 -22.99 -5.65
N MET A 108 3.76 -22.56 -4.57
CA MET A 108 4.26 -21.51 -3.69
C MET A 108 5.60 -21.86 -3.05
N GLU A 109 5.75 -23.08 -2.52
CA GLU A 109 7.03 -23.54 -1.95
C GLU A 109 8.16 -23.49 -3.00
N SER A 110 7.87 -23.96 -4.23
CA SER A 110 8.84 -23.93 -5.32
C SER A 110 9.17 -22.50 -5.78
N GLY A 111 8.19 -21.60 -5.77
CA GLY A 111 8.33 -20.19 -6.09
C GLY A 111 9.25 -19.50 -5.11
N LEU A 112 8.93 -19.59 -3.82
CA LEU A 112 9.76 -19.01 -2.75
C LEU A 112 11.20 -19.53 -2.78
N LYS A 113 11.40 -20.82 -3.07
CA LYS A 113 12.74 -21.39 -3.21
C LYS A 113 13.52 -20.84 -4.41
N ARG A 114 12.83 -20.53 -5.52
CA ARG A 114 13.45 -19.88 -6.68
C ARG A 114 13.82 -18.43 -6.35
N ASP A 115 12.88 -17.68 -5.79
CA ASP A 115 13.07 -16.27 -5.46
C ASP A 115 14.23 -16.08 -4.47
N MET A 116 14.34 -16.97 -3.48
CA MET A 116 15.45 -16.94 -2.52
C MET A 116 16.82 -17.17 -3.19
N LYS A 117 16.90 -18.08 -4.16
CA LYS A 117 18.13 -18.32 -4.93
C LYS A 117 18.46 -17.15 -5.83
N GLU A 118 17.46 -16.56 -6.47
CA GLU A 118 17.65 -15.40 -7.32
C GLU A 118 18.19 -14.22 -6.51
N MET A 119 17.58 -13.94 -5.36
CA MET A 119 18.05 -12.92 -4.43
C MET A 119 19.47 -13.18 -3.94
N GLU A 120 19.81 -14.40 -3.55
CA GLU A 120 21.17 -14.77 -3.13
C GLU A 120 22.19 -14.52 -4.26
N SER A 121 21.84 -14.88 -5.50
CA SER A 121 22.70 -14.66 -6.65
C SER A 121 22.85 -13.17 -7.00
N GLY A 122 21.76 -12.39 -6.91
CA GLY A 122 21.76 -10.95 -7.12
C GLY A 122 22.64 -10.22 -6.11
N LEU A 123 22.47 -10.51 -4.82
CA LEU A 123 23.30 -9.94 -3.75
C LEU A 123 24.78 -10.29 -3.93
N LYS A 124 25.10 -11.51 -4.36
CA LYS A 124 26.49 -11.91 -4.65
C LYS A 124 27.08 -11.09 -5.79
N LEU A 125 26.31 -10.83 -6.85
CA LEU A 125 26.75 -9.99 -7.97
C LEU A 125 26.94 -8.53 -7.53
N GLU A 126 26.02 -7.97 -6.74
CA GLU A 126 26.14 -6.62 -6.19
C GLU A 126 27.39 -6.47 -5.31
N ILE A 127 27.68 -7.45 -4.44
CA ILE A 127 28.89 -7.45 -3.62
C ILE A 127 30.15 -7.44 -4.50
N GLU A 128 30.19 -8.25 -5.57
CA GLU A 128 31.32 -8.28 -6.50
C GLU A 128 31.45 -6.96 -7.28
N HIS A 129 30.33 -6.33 -7.63
CA HIS A 129 30.34 -5.01 -8.27
C HIS A 129 30.93 -3.95 -7.33
N VAL A 130 30.44 -3.87 -6.09
CA VAL A 130 30.97 -2.94 -5.08
C VAL A 130 32.46 -3.16 -4.82
N ARG A 131 32.91 -4.42 -4.74
CA ARG A 131 34.35 -4.73 -4.59
C ARG A 131 35.18 -4.20 -5.76
N ARG A 132 34.66 -4.31 -6.99
CA ARG A 132 35.34 -3.79 -8.18
C ARG A 132 35.42 -2.27 -8.12
N ASP A 133 34.31 -1.60 -7.83
CA ASP A 133 34.23 -0.14 -7.76
C ASP A 133 35.18 0.40 -6.68
N MET A 134 35.27 -0.26 -5.52
CA MET A 134 36.23 0.10 -4.47
C MET A 134 37.68 -0.03 -4.95
N LYS A 135 38.01 -1.08 -5.70
CA LYS A 135 39.35 -1.29 -6.24
C LYS A 135 39.71 -0.26 -7.32
N GLU A 136 38.75 0.08 -8.17
CA GLU A 136 38.90 1.14 -9.17
C GLU A 136 39.12 2.49 -8.49
N MET A 137 38.31 2.82 -7.49
CA MET A 137 38.47 4.03 -6.68
C MET A 137 39.83 4.09 -5.98
N GLU A 138 40.29 3.00 -5.36
CA GLU A 138 41.61 2.93 -4.74
C GLU A 138 42.73 3.17 -5.76
N SER A 139 42.61 2.61 -6.95
CA SER A 139 43.57 2.82 -8.04
C SER A 139 43.57 4.26 -8.54
N GLY A 140 42.40 4.88 -8.68
CA GLY A 140 42.24 6.28 -9.05
C GLY A 140 42.88 7.21 -8.02
N LEU A 141 42.60 7.00 -6.73
CA LEU A 141 43.18 7.77 -5.64
C LEU A 141 44.71 7.65 -5.58
N LYS A 142 45.27 6.45 -5.82
CA LYS A 142 46.72 6.26 -5.91
C LYS A 142 47.33 7.07 -7.04
N LEU A 143 46.69 7.09 -8.22
CA LEU A 143 47.14 7.89 -9.36
C LEU A 143 47.07 9.40 -9.07
N GLU A 144 45.99 9.86 -8.44
CA GLU A 144 45.84 11.26 -8.02
C GLU A 144 46.91 11.67 -6.99
N ILE A 145 47.20 10.82 -6.00
CA ILE A 145 48.28 11.08 -5.02
C ILE A 145 49.65 11.19 -5.73
N GLU A 146 49.94 10.31 -6.69
CA GLU A 146 51.17 10.38 -7.48
C GLU A 146 51.21 11.62 -8.39
N HIS A 147 50.06 12.07 -8.90
CA HIS A 147 49.96 13.34 -9.61
C HIS A 147 50.29 14.52 -8.69
N VAL A 148 49.64 14.63 -7.53
CA VAL A 148 49.87 15.70 -6.55
C VAL A 148 51.32 15.71 -6.07
N ARG A 149 51.93 14.53 -5.83
CA ARG A 149 53.36 14.44 -5.48
C ARG A 149 54.27 14.99 -6.56
N ARG A 150 53.95 14.74 -7.84
CA ARG A 150 54.71 15.31 -8.97
C ARG A 150 54.53 16.82 -9.03
N ASP A 151 53.31 17.32 -8.90
CA ASP A 151 53.02 18.75 -8.89
C ASP A 151 53.76 19.48 -7.76
N MET A 152 53.81 18.88 -6.56
CA MET A 152 54.57 19.43 -5.43
C MET A 152 56.08 19.50 -5.72
N LYS A 153 56.68 18.43 -6.27
CA LYS A 153 58.10 18.45 -6.66
C LYS A 153 58.39 19.50 -7.73
N GLU A 154 57.50 19.65 -8.71
CA GLU A 154 57.63 20.68 -9.73
C GLU A 154 57.54 22.08 -9.09
N MET A 155 56.57 22.28 -8.19
CA MET A 155 56.41 23.54 -7.46
C MET A 155 57.64 23.88 -6.61
N ASP A 156 58.22 22.91 -5.90
CA ASP A 156 59.45 23.09 -5.13
C ASP A 156 60.61 23.52 -6.03
N SER A 157 60.80 22.87 -7.18
CA SER A 157 61.84 23.26 -8.14
C SER A 157 61.62 24.68 -8.71
N LYS A 158 60.37 25.06 -8.98
CA LYS A 158 60.00 26.43 -9.40
C LYS A 158 60.20 27.45 -8.27
N MET A 159 60.05 27.04 -7.01
CA MET A 159 60.27 27.90 -5.86
C MET A 159 61.77 28.12 -5.61
N GLU A 160 62.58 27.07 -5.70
CA GLU A 160 64.05 27.18 -5.61
C GLU A 160 64.63 28.10 -6.70
N THR A 161 64.16 27.95 -7.93
CA THR A 161 64.61 28.81 -9.05
C THR A 161 64.21 30.26 -8.83
N ARG A 162 62.96 30.54 -8.44
CA ARG A 162 62.52 31.89 -8.07
C ARG A 162 63.31 32.47 -6.90
N SER A 163 63.61 31.67 -5.87
CA SER A 163 64.43 32.10 -4.73
C SER A 163 65.84 32.51 -5.17
N LYS A 164 66.48 31.72 -6.04
CA LYS A 164 67.79 32.07 -6.61
C LYS A 164 67.72 33.36 -7.43
N GLU A 165 66.65 33.53 -8.21
CA GLU A 165 66.42 34.76 -8.98
C GLU A 165 66.22 35.97 -8.06
N THR A 166 65.45 35.85 -6.98
CA THR A 166 65.26 36.93 -6.00
C THR A 166 66.57 37.27 -5.29
N ASP A 167 67.35 36.27 -4.89
CA ASP A 167 68.66 36.48 -4.24
C ASP A 167 69.63 37.19 -5.19
N ALA A 168 69.64 36.83 -6.47
CA ALA A 168 70.46 37.49 -7.48
C ALA A 168 70.05 38.95 -7.68
N LYS A 169 68.73 39.23 -7.79
CA LYS A 169 68.21 40.60 -7.89
C LYS A 169 68.55 41.43 -6.65
N LEU A 170 68.47 40.83 -5.45
CA LEU A 170 68.83 41.50 -4.20
C LEU A 170 70.32 41.84 -4.16
N LYS A 171 71.22 40.93 -4.56
CA LYS A 171 72.66 41.21 -4.68
C LYS A 171 72.96 42.31 -5.69
N GLU A 172 72.28 42.31 -6.84
CA GLU A 172 72.43 43.36 -7.84
C GLU A 172 71.99 44.72 -7.26
N LEU A 173 70.86 44.75 -6.56
CA LEU A 173 70.37 45.95 -5.89
C LEU A 173 71.33 46.42 -4.79
N GLU A 174 71.84 45.52 -3.96
CA GLU A 174 72.81 45.83 -2.90
C GLU A 174 74.08 46.44 -3.50
N LEU A 175 74.65 45.83 -4.54
CA LEU A 175 75.83 46.34 -5.22
C LEU A 175 75.58 47.71 -5.86
N ARG A 176 74.44 47.88 -6.56
CA ARG A 176 74.04 49.18 -7.12
C ARG A 176 73.86 50.24 -6.02
N MET A 177 73.27 49.89 -4.89
CA MET A 177 73.09 50.80 -3.76
C MET A 177 74.42 51.16 -3.11
N VAL A 178 75.29 50.19 -2.81
CA VAL A 178 76.61 50.41 -2.22
C VAL A 178 77.46 51.31 -3.13
N ILE A 179 77.43 51.10 -4.45
CA ILE A 179 78.13 51.96 -5.41
C ILE A 179 77.54 53.38 -5.40
N LYS A 180 76.20 53.53 -5.48
CA LYS A 180 75.55 54.85 -5.47
C LYS A 180 75.79 55.60 -4.15
N LEU A 181 75.64 54.94 -3.01
CA LEU A 181 75.88 55.51 -1.68
C LEU A 181 77.35 55.88 -1.49
N GLY A 182 78.28 55.00 -1.88
CA GLY A 182 79.72 55.27 -1.83
C GLY A 182 80.12 56.47 -2.69
N ALA A 183 79.60 56.58 -3.91
CA ALA A 183 79.82 57.74 -4.77
C ALA A 183 79.27 59.04 -4.16
N MET A 184 78.09 59.00 -3.54
CA MET A 184 77.53 60.16 -2.83
C MET A 184 78.38 60.57 -1.62
N ILE A 185 78.85 59.62 -0.82
CA ILE A 185 79.73 59.92 0.32
C ILE A 185 81.03 60.56 -0.17
N LEU A 186 81.67 60.02 -1.20
CA LEU A 186 82.88 60.59 -1.79
C LEU A 186 82.65 62.02 -2.31
N ALA A 187 81.52 62.27 -2.97
CA ALA A 187 81.14 63.60 -3.43
C ALA A 187 80.87 64.56 -2.26
N ALA A 188 80.15 64.12 -1.23
CA ALA A 188 79.84 64.91 -0.03
C ALA A 188 81.10 65.27 0.76
N VAL A 189 82.01 64.31 0.96
CA VAL A 189 83.31 64.52 1.60
C VAL A 189 84.16 65.46 0.76
N GLY A 190 84.19 65.28 -0.57
CA GLY A 190 84.87 66.19 -1.49
C GLY A 190 84.38 67.63 -1.37
N MET A 191 83.07 67.84 -1.31
CA MET A 191 82.47 69.15 -1.06
C MET A 191 82.80 69.73 0.31
N LEU A 192 82.82 68.91 1.37
CA LEU A 192 83.24 69.34 2.71
C LEU A 192 84.71 69.77 2.74
N VAL A 193 85.59 69.04 2.06
CA VAL A 193 87.02 69.36 1.96
C VAL A 193 87.23 70.67 1.20
N THR A 194 86.53 70.87 0.08
CA THR A 194 86.61 72.13 -0.68
C THR A 194 86.01 73.30 0.10
N ALA A 195 84.90 73.10 0.81
CA ALA A 195 84.31 74.12 1.69
C ALA A 195 85.24 74.48 2.87
N ASN A 196 85.84 73.50 3.55
CA ASN A 196 86.80 73.75 4.64
C ASN A 196 88.08 74.43 4.15
N ARG A 197 88.49 74.18 2.89
CA ARG A 197 89.59 74.88 2.25
C ARG A 197 89.24 76.33 1.87
N LEU A 198 87.97 76.61 1.56
CA LEU A 198 87.49 77.94 1.16
C LEU A 198 87.06 78.80 2.35
N TRP A 199 86.63 78.18 3.46
CA TRP A 199 86.24 78.82 4.71
C TRP A 199 86.77 77.99 5.88
N PRO A 200 88.04 78.18 6.30
CA PRO A 200 88.60 77.45 7.43
C PRO A 200 87.82 77.82 8.69
N ILE A 201 87.10 76.86 9.26
CA ILE A 201 86.46 77.04 10.57
C ILE A 201 87.60 77.09 11.60
N PRO A 202 87.80 78.21 12.34
CA PRO A 202 88.77 78.24 13.42
C PRO A 202 88.30 77.28 14.50
N VAL A 203 89.00 76.16 14.66
CA VAL A 203 88.79 75.22 15.77
C VAL A 203 89.22 75.95 17.04
N GLN A 204 88.25 76.55 17.74
CA GLN A 204 88.46 77.02 19.10
C GLN A 204 88.63 75.80 20.01
N TYR A 205 89.84 75.63 20.50
CA TYR A 205 90.22 74.62 21.48
C TYR A 205 89.62 75.03 22.84
N VAL A 206 88.53 74.37 23.26
CA VAL A 206 87.94 74.55 24.59
C VAL A 206 88.48 73.45 25.51
N PRO A 207 89.14 73.78 26.63
CA PRO A 207 89.82 72.82 27.49
C PRO A 207 88.85 71.99 28.34
N SER A 208 89.28 70.76 28.65
CA SER A 208 88.59 69.71 29.40
C SER A 208 87.93 70.19 30.70
N ALA A 209 86.60 70.15 30.73
CA ALA A 209 85.82 70.22 31.96
C ALA A 209 85.41 68.79 32.37
N THR A 210 85.97 68.37 33.50
CA THR A 210 85.46 67.48 34.53
C THR A 210 84.17 66.70 34.22
N VAL A 211 84.31 65.37 34.27
CA VAL A 211 83.24 64.38 34.35
C VAL A 211 82.21 64.80 35.41
N GLN A 212 80.99 65.11 34.96
CA GLN A 212 79.81 65.23 35.81
C GLN A 212 78.99 63.96 35.63
N GLU A 213 79.10 63.04 36.60
CA GLU A 213 78.17 61.92 36.71
C GLU A 213 76.76 62.47 36.91
N LEU A 214 75.84 62.07 36.03
CA LEU A 214 74.40 62.24 36.22
C LEU A 214 73.72 60.87 36.12
N PRO A 215 72.65 60.66 36.92
CA PRO A 215 72.30 59.38 37.51
C PRO A 215 71.60 58.42 36.55
N PHE A 216 71.84 57.13 36.78
CA PHE A 216 71.10 56.01 36.21
C PHE A 216 69.57 56.20 36.23
N PRO A 217 68.87 56.04 35.09
CA PRO A 217 67.46 55.69 35.10
C PRO A 217 67.31 54.16 35.19
N VAL A 218 66.53 53.79 36.20
CA VAL A 218 66.13 52.45 36.66
C VAL A 218 65.58 51.57 35.53
N ALA A 219 65.94 50.29 35.57
CA ALA A 219 65.44 49.24 34.70
C ALA A 219 63.90 49.11 34.71
N PRO A 220 63.22 48.97 33.55
CA PRO A 220 61.85 48.49 33.52
C PRO A 220 61.78 46.98 33.82
N LYS A 221 60.83 46.63 34.70
CA LYS A 221 60.57 45.30 35.29
C LYS A 221 60.31 44.19 34.24
N PRO A 222 60.57 42.91 34.59
CA PRO A 222 60.24 41.77 33.73
C PRO A 222 58.72 41.61 33.54
N VAL A 223 58.31 41.44 32.29
CA VAL A 223 56.93 41.08 31.92
C VAL A 223 56.74 39.58 32.17
N PRO A 224 55.69 39.15 32.92
CA PRO A 224 55.45 37.75 33.25
C PRO A 224 54.98 36.92 32.04
N PRO A 225 55.18 35.59 32.05
CA PRO A 225 54.79 34.70 30.97
C PRO A 225 53.27 34.61 30.85
N VAL A 226 52.76 34.81 29.63
CA VAL A 226 51.36 34.52 29.29
C VAL A 226 51.22 33.01 29.18
N VAL A 227 50.74 32.40 30.26
CA VAL A 227 50.14 31.08 30.27
C VAL A 227 48.68 31.24 29.89
N SER A 228 48.28 30.64 28.76
CA SER A 228 46.87 30.41 28.44
C SER A 228 46.59 28.91 28.58
N PRO A 229 45.73 28.48 29.51
CA PRO A 229 45.28 27.09 29.61
C PRO A 229 44.10 26.81 28.66
N SER A 230 44.00 25.53 28.28
CA SER A 230 42.91 24.86 27.53
C SER A 230 41.52 25.06 28.17
N PRO A 231 40.42 24.72 27.48
CA PRO A 231 40.06 23.33 27.14
C PRO A 231 40.14 22.99 25.65
#